data_AF-A0A2A2KER0-F1
#
_entry.id   AF-A0A2A2KER0-F1
#
_cell.length_a   1.000
_cell.length_b   1.000
_cell.length_c   1.000
_cell.angle_alpha   90.00
_cell.angle_beta   90.00
_cell.angle_gamma   90.00
#
_symmetry.space_group_name_H-M   'P 1'
#
loop_
_entity.id
_entity.type
_entity.pdbx_description
1 polymer ?
#
loop_
_entity_poly.entity_id
_entity_poly.type
_entity_poly.pdbx_seq_one_letter_code
_entity_poly.pdbx_strand_id
1 'polypeptide(L)'
;MTDSVITVLHGSRKDVYVRQCTCLEMANCYEEAKLQAYDCMQPCWDRVPPVTNQPNQLMTCFDEKKAFIDEIIGCFKANVKGCQPTITSQPMLVTDYDYTEMIRLVEQTAKHQVAKFISAIASEQVKRVMNSAAELGHCVKECFIEKNRNGFCFDKLGCEPKIDDARAKSAVRRCAKQVKWKVEAQGLCNCASKAGIK
;
A
#
# COMPACT_ATOMS: atom_id res chain seq x y z
N MET A 1 16.30 0.35 0.28
CA MET A 1 14.89 0.33 0.74
C MET A 1 14.61 1.46 1.74
N THR A 2 15.42 1.66 2.80
CA THR A 2 15.16 2.75 3.78
C THR A 2 15.43 4.16 3.26
N ASP A 3 16.36 4.34 2.32
CA ASP A 3 16.61 5.67 1.75
C ASP A 3 15.49 6.10 0.80
N SER A 4 14.93 5.13 0.08
CA SER A 4 13.76 5.35 -0.78
C SER A 4 12.52 5.79 0.01
N VAL A 5 12.35 5.33 1.26
CA VAL A 5 11.24 5.78 2.13
C VAL A 5 11.33 7.27 2.42
N ILE A 6 12.53 7.81 2.65
CA ILE A 6 12.70 9.25 2.89
C ILE A 6 12.51 10.04 1.63
N THR A 7 13.04 9.57 0.51
CA THR A 7 12.83 10.24 -0.79
C THR A 7 11.34 10.38 -1.10
N VAL A 8 10.54 9.32 -0.88
CA VAL A 8 9.08 9.36 -1.04
C VAL A 8 8.45 10.37 -0.08
N LEU A 9 8.80 10.30 1.21
CA LEU A 9 8.20 11.20 2.22
C LEU A 9 8.54 12.66 1.96
N HIS A 10 9.80 12.96 1.62
CA HIS A 10 10.23 14.33 1.37
C HIS A 10 9.67 14.87 0.06
N GLY A 11 9.66 14.06 -1.00
CA GLY A 11 9.14 14.45 -2.31
C GLY A 11 7.63 14.71 -2.34
N SER A 12 6.89 14.24 -1.33
CA SER A 12 5.45 14.47 -1.20
C SER A 12 5.08 15.57 -0.20
N ARG A 13 6.05 16.24 0.46
CA ARG A 13 5.74 17.33 1.39
C ARG A 13 5.23 18.55 0.63
N LYS A 14 4.18 19.16 1.15
CA LYS A 14 3.73 20.50 0.75
C LYS A 14 4.38 21.55 1.67
N ASP A 15 4.54 22.77 1.17
CA ASP A 15 5.02 23.92 1.96
C ASP A 15 3.90 24.54 2.84
N VAL A 16 3.10 23.67 3.48
CA VAL A 16 1.98 24.04 4.34
C VAL A 16 2.00 23.17 5.59
N TYR A 17 1.56 23.74 6.70
CA TYR A 17 1.43 23.03 7.97
C TYR A 17 -0.04 22.91 8.37
N VAL A 18 -0.40 21.73 8.87
CA VAL A 18 -1.73 21.43 9.40
C VAL A 18 -1.59 20.83 10.79
N ARG A 19 -2.70 20.72 11.54
CA ARG A 19 -2.66 20.11 12.87
C ARG A 19 -2.31 18.62 12.77
N GLN A 20 -1.70 18.10 13.83
CA GLN A 20 -1.51 16.67 14.00
C GLN A 20 -2.86 15.98 14.24
N CYS A 21 -3.10 14.85 13.58
CA CYS A 21 -4.30 14.04 13.85
C CYS A 21 -4.29 13.43 15.24
N THR A 22 -5.50 13.22 15.78
CA THR A 22 -5.71 12.31 16.90
C THR A 22 -5.52 10.85 16.47
N CYS A 23 -5.33 9.96 17.44
CA CYS A 23 -5.16 8.54 17.16
C CYS A 23 -6.44 7.89 16.62
N LEU A 24 -7.61 8.43 16.96
CA LEU A 24 -8.90 8.02 16.38
C LEU A 24 -9.00 8.43 14.92
N GLU A 25 -8.74 9.69 14.59
CA GLU A 25 -8.74 10.20 13.20
C GLU A 25 -7.75 9.43 12.34
N MET A 26 -6.53 9.25 12.83
CA MET A 26 -5.49 8.48 12.13
C MET A 26 -5.93 7.03 11.90
N ALA A 27 -6.53 6.38 12.90
CA ALA A 27 -7.04 5.01 12.76
C ALA A 27 -8.16 4.91 11.71
N ASN A 28 -9.09 5.88 11.71
CA ASN A 28 -10.19 5.92 10.76
C ASN A 28 -9.68 6.14 9.32
N CYS A 29 -8.70 7.02 9.12
CA CYS A 29 -8.14 7.24 7.78
C CYS A 29 -7.36 6.03 7.24
N TYR A 30 -6.62 5.31 8.08
CA TYR A 30 -6.01 4.04 7.65
C TYR A 30 -7.07 2.99 7.28
N GLU A 31 -8.17 2.92 8.04
CA GLU A 31 -9.26 2.00 7.76
C GLU A 31 -10.01 2.36 6.47
N GLU A 32 -10.34 3.64 6.27
CA GLU A 32 -10.96 4.14 5.03
C GLU A 32 -10.06 3.84 3.82
N ALA A 33 -8.76 4.14 3.90
CA ALA A 33 -7.83 3.90 2.82
C ALA A 33 -7.74 2.41 2.45
N LYS A 34 -7.70 1.53 3.46
CA LYS A 34 -7.72 0.08 3.27
C LYS A 34 -9.00 -0.37 2.56
N LEU A 35 -10.16 0.03 3.06
CA LEU A 35 -11.46 -0.39 2.50
C LEU A 35 -11.60 0.09 1.05
N GLN A 36 -11.18 1.32 0.75
CA GLN A 36 -11.19 1.83 -0.63
C GLN A 36 -10.28 1.01 -1.57
N ALA A 37 -9.09 0.60 -1.11
CA ALA A 37 -8.21 -0.26 -1.89
C ALA A 37 -8.86 -1.64 -2.15
N TYR A 38 -9.57 -2.20 -1.16
CA TYR A 38 -10.30 -3.46 -1.31
C TYR A 38 -11.49 -3.33 -2.26
N ASP A 39 -12.23 -2.24 -2.21
CA ASP A 39 -13.31 -1.94 -3.14
C ASP A 39 -12.82 -1.80 -4.59
N CYS A 40 -11.54 -1.44 -4.78
CA CYS A 40 -10.92 -1.35 -6.09
C CYS A 40 -10.45 -2.70 -6.64
N MET A 41 -10.31 -3.74 -5.80
CA MET A 41 -9.78 -5.04 -6.22
C MET A 41 -10.66 -5.71 -7.27
N GLN A 42 -11.97 -5.84 -7.02
CA GLN A 42 -12.87 -6.54 -7.94
C GLN A 42 -13.03 -5.82 -9.29
N PRO A 43 -13.35 -4.50 -9.33
CA PRO A 43 -13.49 -3.80 -10.62
C PRO A 43 -12.19 -3.78 -11.44
N CYS A 44 -11.03 -3.86 -10.78
CA CYS A 44 -9.75 -3.97 -11.46
C CYS A 44 -9.47 -5.39 -11.96
N TRP A 45 -9.80 -6.41 -11.17
CA TRP A 45 -9.69 -7.79 -11.60
C TRP A 45 -10.49 -8.06 -12.88
N ASP A 46 -11.72 -7.53 -12.95
CA ASP A 46 -12.59 -7.68 -14.11
C ASP A 46 -12.01 -7.06 -15.41
N ARG A 47 -10.99 -6.20 -15.29
CA ARG A 47 -10.27 -5.58 -16.42
C ARG A 47 -8.98 -6.31 -16.78
N VAL A 48 -8.43 -7.14 -15.90
CA VAL A 48 -7.20 -7.89 -16.16
C VAL A 48 -7.52 -9.00 -17.16
N PRO A 49 -6.79 -9.11 -18.29
CA PRO A 49 -6.98 -10.20 -19.24
C PRO A 49 -6.87 -11.57 -18.54
N PRO A 50 -7.77 -12.53 -18.83
CA PRO A 50 -7.70 -13.85 -18.21
C PRO A 50 -6.36 -14.54 -18.51
N VAL A 51 -5.60 -14.86 -17.46
CA VAL A 51 -4.33 -15.61 -17.57
C VAL A 51 -4.47 -17.10 -17.26
N THR A 52 -5.68 -17.54 -16.91
CA THR A 52 -6.06 -18.92 -16.64
C THR A 52 -7.53 -19.13 -17.05
N ASN A 53 -7.90 -20.39 -17.28
CA ASN A 53 -9.29 -20.80 -17.48
C ASN A 53 -10.10 -20.80 -16.17
N GLN A 54 -9.47 -20.51 -15.02
CA GLN A 54 -10.13 -20.41 -13.71
C GLN A 54 -9.88 -19.03 -13.05
N PRO A 55 -10.29 -17.92 -13.70
CA PRO A 55 -9.95 -16.57 -13.25
C PRO A 55 -10.51 -16.26 -11.85
N ASN A 56 -11.71 -16.75 -11.52
CA ASN A 56 -12.30 -16.52 -10.20
C ASN A 56 -11.52 -17.22 -9.07
N GLN A 57 -10.98 -18.41 -9.32
CA GLN A 57 -10.13 -19.09 -8.32
C GLN A 57 -8.79 -18.36 -8.16
N LEU A 58 -8.24 -17.83 -9.25
CA LEU A 58 -7.02 -17.03 -9.18
C LEU A 58 -7.26 -15.72 -8.43
N MET A 59 -8.43 -15.10 -8.57
CA MET A 59 -8.83 -13.93 -7.79
C MET A 59 -8.87 -14.25 -6.29
N THR A 60 -9.43 -15.40 -5.90
CA THR A 60 -9.42 -15.83 -4.49
C THR A 60 -8.01 -15.86 -3.92
N CYS A 61 -7.00 -16.29 -4.70
CA CYS A 61 -5.61 -16.30 -4.27
C CYS A 61 -5.08 -14.89 -3.94
N PHE A 62 -5.53 -13.86 -4.66
CA PHE A 62 -5.16 -12.47 -4.39
C PHE A 62 -5.96 -11.89 -3.21
N ASP A 63 -7.25 -12.23 -3.11
CA ASP A 63 -8.10 -11.81 -2.01
C ASP A 63 -7.63 -12.34 -0.65
N GLU A 64 -7.11 -13.57 -0.61
CA GLU A 64 -6.49 -14.15 0.59
C GLU A 64 -5.29 -13.31 1.09
N LYS A 65 -4.69 -12.46 0.24
CA LYS A 65 -3.59 -11.56 0.62
C LYS A 65 -4.06 -10.25 1.24
N LYS A 66 -5.36 -10.00 1.36
CA LYS A 66 -5.90 -8.87 2.14
C LYS A 66 -5.45 -8.93 3.61
N ALA A 67 -5.53 -10.09 4.25
CA ALA A 67 -5.06 -10.27 5.64
C ALA A 67 -3.56 -9.95 5.80
N PHE A 68 -2.77 -10.26 4.77
CA PHE A 68 -1.36 -9.93 4.73
C PHE A 68 -1.12 -8.41 4.63
N ILE A 69 -1.92 -7.70 3.82
CA ILE A 69 -1.89 -6.23 3.74
C ILE A 69 -2.29 -5.61 5.09
N ASP A 70 -3.31 -6.15 5.76
CA ASP A 70 -3.77 -5.72 7.08
C ASP A 70 -2.64 -5.79 8.13
N GLU A 71 -1.86 -6.88 8.11
CA GLU A 71 -0.72 -7.04 9.02
C GLU A 71 0.34 -5.96 8.80
N ILE A 72 0.65 -5.64 7.54
CA ILE A 72 1.64 -4.60 7.21
C ILE A 72 1.15 -3.23 7.67
N ILE A 73 -0.10 -2.87 7.35
CA ILE A 73 -0.69 -1.58 7.72
C ILE A 73 -0.75 -1.46 9.25
N GLY A 74 -1.22 -2.52 9.93
CA GLY A 74 -1.29 -2.58 11.38
C GLY A 74 0.08 -2.41 12.03
N CYS A 75 1.10 -3.10 11.51
CA CYS A 75 2.47 -2.93 11.97
C CYS A 75 2.97 -1.50 11.78
N PHE A 76 2.75 -0.89 10.61
CA PHE A 76 3.22 0.46 10.33
C PHE A 76 2.55 1.47 11.29
N LYS A 77 1.23 1.39 11.43
CA LYS A 77 0.43 2.20 12.36
C LYS A 77 0.95 2.11 13.79
N ALA A 78 1.25 0.91 14.28
CA ALA A 78 1.76 0.69 15.64
C ALA A 78 3.18 1.26 15.85
N ASN A 79 3.98 1.36 14.79
CA ASN A 79 5.39 1.72 14.88
C ASN A 79 5.69 3.20 14.56
N VAL A 80 4.87 3.87 13.75
CA VAL A 80 5.10 5.28 13.38
C VAL A 80 4.82 6.22 14.55
N LYS A 81 3.85 5.87 15.43
CA LYS A 81 3.45 6.66 16.61
C LYS A 81 3.24 8.14 16.25
N GLY A 82 2.45 8.38 15.21
CA GLY A 82 2.30 9.69 14.57
C GLY A 82 1.10 10.51 15.03
N CYS A 83 0.37 10.10 16.06
CA CYS A 83 -0.89 10.74 16.48
C CYS A 83 -0.85 11.28 17.90
N GLN A 84 -1.78 12.18 18.21
CA GLN A 84 -2.07 12.64 19.58
C GLN A 84 -3.22 11.83 20.19
N PRO A 85 -3.27 11.61 21.51
CA PRO A 85 -4.37 10.86 22.13
C PRO A 85 -5.71 11.58 21.97
N THR A 86 -5.74 12.91 22.10
CA THR A 86 -6.95 13.75 22.01
C THR A 86 -6.62 15.11 21.37
N ILE A 87 -7.65 15.87 21.00
CA ILE A 87 -7.50 17.27 20.57
C ILE A 87 -7.04 18.12 21.75
N THR A 88 -6.09 19.02 21.53
CA THR A 88 -5.58 19.97 22.53
C THR A 88 -5.96 21.41 22.16
N SER A 89 -5.96 22.32 23.13
CA SER A 89 -6.18 23.75 22.91
C SER A 89 -5.06 24.42 22.09
N GLN A 90 -3.86 23.84 22.11
CA GLN A 90 -2.72 24.22 21.28
C GLN A 90 -2.34 23.01 20.42
N PRO A 91 -2.88 22.90 19.18
CA PRO A 91 -2.59 21.77 18.32
C PRO A 91 -1.14 21.80 17.86
N MET A 92 -0.49 20.64 17.83
CA MET A 92 0.83 20.52 17.21
C MET A 92 0.69 20.66 15.70
N LEU A 93 1.50 21.53 15.09
CA LEU A 93 1.56 21.64 13.63
C LEU A 93 2.58 20.65 13.05
N VAL A 94 2.22 20.07 11.91
CA VAL A 94 3.00 19.09 11.15
C VAL A 94 2.87 19.39 9.66
N THR A 95 3.84 18.92 8.87
CA THR A 95 3.86 19.13 7.42
C THR A 95 2.70 18.41 6.74
N ASP A 96 2.07 19.08 5.79
CA ASP A 96 1.06 18.53 4.90
C ASP A 96 1.68 17.69 3.75
N TYR A 97 0.95 16.71 3.24
CA TYR A 97 1.43 15.80 2.20
C TYR A 97 0.52 15.79 0.97
N ASP A 98 1.13 15.72 -0.21
CA ASP A 98 0.45 15.33 -1.45
C ASP A 98 0.44 13.80 -1.54
N TYR A 99 -0.69 13.20 -1.17
CA TYR A 99 -0.85 11.75 -1.21
C TYR A 99 -0.83 11.17 -2.62
N THR A 100 -1.30 11.90 -3.63
CA THR A 100 -1.23 11.46 -5.03
C THR A 100 0.23 11.34 -5.43
N GLU A 101 1.05 12.35 -5.14
CA GLU A 101 2.47 12.32 -5.43
C GLU A 101 3.20 11.28 -4.58
N MET A 102 2.86 11.14 -3.30
CA MET A 102 3.40 10.09 -2.43
C MET A 102 3.19 8.70 -3.05
N ILE A 103 1.97 8.40 -3.51
CA ILE A 103 1.63 7.12 -4.14
C ILE A 103 2.41 6.93 -5.45
N ARG A 104 2.54 7.98 -6.28
CA ARG A 104 3.36 7.92 -7.50
C ARG A 104 4.83 7.64 -7.20
N LEU A 105 5.41 8.28 -6.20
CA LEU A 105 6.81 8.08 -5.80
C LEU A 105 7.04 6.67 -5.23
N VAL A 106 6.08 6.13 -4.47
CA VAL A 106 6.09 4.73 -4.03
C VAL A 106 6.08 3.79 -5.23
N GLU A 107 5.19 4.00 -6.20
CA GLU A 107 5.10 3.19 -7.40
C GLU A 107 6.41 3.23 -8.20
N GLN A 108 6.99 4.41 -8.43
CA GLN A 108 8.27 4.56 -9.14
C GLN A 108 9.40 3.80 -8.45
N THR A 109 9.47 3.90 -7.11
CA THR A 109 10.44 3.18 -6.29
C THR A 109 10.25 1.65 -6.39
N ALA A 110 8.99 1.20 -6.39
CA ALA A 110 8.64 -0.22 -6.45
C ALA A 110 8.84 -0.80 -7.85
N LYS A 111 8.52 -0.06 -8.91
CA LYS A 111 8.50 -0.52 -10.31
C LYS A 111 9.82 -1.14 -10.74
N HIS A 112 10.95 -0.52 -10.40
CA HIS A 112 12.27 -1.06 -10.74
C HIS A 112 12.55 -2.39 -10.00
N GLN A 113 12.17 -2.49 -8.72
CA GLN A 113 12.37 -3.70 -7.93
C GLN A 113 11.47 -4.85 -8.40
N VAL A 114 10.21 -4.55 -8.71
CA VAL A 114 9.24 -5.50 -9.26
C VAL A 114 9.70 -6.01 -10.63
N ALA A 115 10.07 -5.12 -11.55
CA ALA A 115 10.56 -5.51 -12.87
C ALA A 115 11.81 -6.39 -12.78
N LYS A 116 12.77 -6.04 -11.92
CA LYS A 116 13.97 -6.85 -11.68
C LYS A 116 13.60 -8.23 -11.13
N PHE A 117 12.70 -8.30 -10.15
CA PHE A 117 12.23 -9.57 -9.58
C PHE A 117 11.59 -10.45 -10.66
N ILE A 118 10.63 -9.91 -11.43
CA ILE A 118 9.93 -10.65 -12.49
C ILE A 118 10.92 -11.16 -13.55
N SER A 119 11.88 -10.33 -13.96
CA SER A 119 12.88 -10.73 -14.95
C SER A 119 13.76 -11.89 -14.51
N ALA A 120 13.98 -12.05 -13.20
CA ALA A 120 14.80 -13.12 -12.61
C ALA A 120 14.05 -14.46 -12.42
N ILE A 121 12.72 -14.48 -12.61
CA ILE A 121 11.92 -15.71 -12.48
C ILE A 121 12.20 -16.59 -13.70
N ALA A 122 12.54 -17.87 -13.50
CA ALA A 122 12.81 -18.79 -14.61
C ALA A 122 11.53 -19.33 -15.28
N SER A 123 10.45 -19.50 -14.51
CA SER A 123 9.17 -20.00 -15.04
C SER A 123 8.37 -18.88 -15.70
N GLU A 124 8.10 -19.02 -17.00
CA GLU A 124 7.22 -18.11 -17.75
C GLU A 124 5.80 -18.03 -17.18
N GLN A 125 5.36 -19.06 -16.46
CA GLN A 125 4.02 -19.16 -15.90
C GLN A 125 3.92 -18.30 -14.65
N VAL A 126 4.94 -18.41 -13.79
CA VAL A 126 5.09 -17.54 -12.62
C VAL A 126 5.28 -16.08 -13.09
N LYS A 127 6.01 -15.83 -14.18
CA LYS A 127 6.09 -14.48 -14.77
C LYS A 127 4.72 -13.93 -15.16
N ARG A 128 3.88 -14.72 -15.84
CA ARG A 128 2.50 -14.32 -16.21
C ARG A 128 1.66 -13.95 -14.98
N VAL A 129 1.72 -14.75 -13.92
CA VAL A 129 1.02 -14.44 -12.66
C VAL A 129 1.52 -13.14 -12.05
N MET A 130 2.84 -12.96 -11.98
CA MET A 130 3.43 -11.75 -11.41
C MET A 130 3.14 -10.50 -12.24
N ASN A 131 3.07 -10.62 -13.57
CA ASN A 131 2.64 -9.54 -14.46
C ASN A 131 1.18 -9.18 -14.23
N SER A 132 0.30 -10.18 -14.12
CA SER A 132 -1.12 -9.96 -13.79
C SER A 132 -1.30 -9.29 -12.43
N ALA A 133 -0.50 -9.70 -11.44
CA ALA A 133 -0.48 -9.08 -10.12
C ALA A 133 -0.01 -7.62 -10.17
N ALA A 134 0.99 -7.31 -11.01
CA ALA A 134 1.49 -5.96 -11.22
C ALA A 134 0.45 -5.07 -11.93
N GLU A 135 -0.23 -5.60 -12.95
CA GLU A 135 -1.32 -4.92 -13.66
C GLU A 135 -2.52 -4.65 -12.73
N LEU A 136 -2.91 -5.66 -11.94
CA LEU A 136 -3.94 -5.51 -10.91
C LEU A 136 -3.57 -4.42 -9.90
N GLY A 137 -2.34 -4.47 -9.38
CA GLY A 137 -1.83 -3.47 -8.43
C GLY A 137 -1.81 -2.05 -9.01
N HIS A 138 -1.42 -1.91 -10.28
CA HIS A 138 -1.45 -0.62 -10.99
C HIS A 138 -2.90 -0.11 -11.14
N CYS A 139 -3.84 -0.96 -11.55
CA CYS A 139 -5.25 -0.57 -11.64
C CYS A 139 -5.83 -0.17 -10.29
N VAL A 140 -5.57 -0.94 -9.22
CA VAL A 140 -6.06 -0.64 -7.87
C VAL A 140 -5.55 0.72 -7.40
N LYS A 141 -4.29 1.03 -7.68
CA LYS A 141 -3.70 2.35 -7.40
C LYS A 141 -4.43 3.47 -8.14
N GLU A 142 -4.67 3.35 -9.44
CA GLU A 142 -5.40 4.36 -10.22
C GLU A 142 -6.85 4.52 -9.71
N CYS A 143 -7.54 3.42 -9.42
CA CYS A 143 -8.88 3.44 -8.84
C CYS A 143 -8.90 4.12 -7.46
N PHE A 144 -7.88 3.87 -6.63
CA PHE A 144 -7.74 4.48 -5.30
C PHE A 144 -7.51 5.99 -5.38
N ILE A 145 -6.63 6.44 -6.28
CA ILE A 145 -6.41 7.87 -6.54
C ILE A 145 -7.71 8.52 -7.02
N GLU A 146 -8.42 7.90 -7.97
CA GLU A 146 -9.68 8.43 -8.52
C GLU A 146 -10.77 8.55 -7.46
N LYS A 147 -10.91 7.56 -6.55
CA LYS A 147 -11.83 7.63 -5.40
C LYS A 147 -11.52 8.81 -4.47
N ASN A 148 -10.27 9.28 -4.44
CA ASN A 148 -9.82 10.39 -3.60
C ASN A 148 -9.54 11.68 -4.40
N ARG A 149 -10.05 11.81 -5.63
CA ARG A 149 -9.88 13.04 -6.44
C ARG A 149 -10.37 14.32 -5.75
N ASN A 150 -11.29 14.18 -4.80
CA ASN A 150 -11.84 15.28 -3.99
C ASN A 150 -11.17 15.38 -2.61
N GLY A 151 -9.93 14.91 -2.49
CA GLY A 151 -9.17 14.85 -1.24
C GLY A 151 -9.19 13.46 -0.60
N PHE A 152 -8.08 13.12 0.02
CA PHE A 152 -7.93 11.93 0.87
C PHE A 152 -8.54 12.17 2.25
N CYS A 153 -8.69 11.11 3.04
CA CYS A 153 -9.28 11.22 4.39
C CYS A 153 -8.60 12.29 5.26
N PHE A 154 -7.27 12.37 5.23
CA PHE A 154 -6.50 13.36 5.97
C PHE A 154 -6.76 14.80 5.49
N ASP A 155 -6.86 15.02 4.17
CA ASP A 155 -7.25 16.32 3.59
C ASP A 155 -8.64 16.74 4.10
N LYS A 156 -9.61 15.82 4.12
CA LYS A 156 -10.99 16.08 4.56
C LYS A 156 -11.07 16.43 6.05
N LEU A 157 -10.22 15.82 6.88
CA LEU A 157 -10.16 16.09 8.32
C LEU A 157 -9.30 17.32 8.66
N GLY A 158 -8.52 17.83 7.70
CA GLY A 158 -7.58 18.92 7.90
C GLY A 158 -6.52 18.59 8.94
N CYS A 159 -5.99 17.37 8.92
CA CYS A 159 -4.95 16.93 9.84
C CYS A 159 -4.00 15.91 9.20
N GLU A 160 -2.80 15.78 9.76
CA GLU A 160 -1.81 14.81 9.29
C GLU A 160 -1.19 14.02 10.44
N PRO A 161 -0.78 12.75 10.23
CA PRO A 161 0.10 12.08 11.17
C PRO A 161 1.47 12.75 11.18
N LYS A 162 2.06 12.89 12.37
CA LYS A 162 3.47 13.27 12.52
C LYS A 162 4.36 12.11 12.09
N ILE A 163 4.86 12.17 10.86
CA ILE A 163 5.81 11.20 10.33
C ILE A 163 7.24 11.74 10.48
N ASP A 164 7.95 11.25 11.49
CA ASP A 164 9.38 11.52 11.66
C ASP A 164 10.22 10.55 10.81
N ASP A 165 11.26 11.06 10.15
CA ASP A 165 12.13 10.29 9.26
C ASP A 165 12.72 9.03 9.93
N ALA A 166 13.23 9.17 11.16
CA ALA A 166 13.85 8.04 11.87
C ALA A 166 12.80 7.01 12.26
N ARG A 167 11.62 7.46 12.72
CA ARG A 167 10.48 6.56 13.02
C ARG A 167 9.96 5.86 11.78
N ALA A 168 9.81 6.57 10.66
CA ALA A 168 9.37 6.00 9.39
C ALA A 168 10.34 4.93 8.88
N LYS A 169 11.65 5.24 8.83
CA LYS A 169 12.69 4.25 8.46
C LYS A 169 12.63 3.03 9.36
N SER A 170 12.50 3.25 10.66
CA SER A 170 12.47 2.18 11.67
C SER A 170 11.20 1.32 11.54
N ALA A 171 10.05 1.94 11.34
CA ALA A 171 8.77 1.27 11.13
C ALA A 171 8.79 0.39 9.87
N VAL A 172 9.16 0.96 8.72
CA VAL A 172 9.25 0.20 7.46
C VAL A 172 10.22 -0.98 7.61
N ARG A 173 11.40 -0.75 8.22
CA ARG A 173 12.38 -1.82 8.44
C ARG A 173 11.84 -2.92 9.36
N ARG A 174 11.14 -2.58 10.44
CA ARG A 174 10.56 -3.56 11.37
C ARG A 174 9.44 -4.35 10.70
N CYS A 175 8.51 -3.67 10.03
CA CYS A 175 7.38 -4.33 9.38
C CYS A 175 7.84 -5.22 8.21
N ALA A 176 8.82 -4.77 7.42
CA ALA A 176 9.41 -5.59 6.36
C ALA A 176 10.08 -6.88 6.91
N LYS A 177 10.65 -6.83 8.12
CA LYS A 177 11.26 -8.00 8.78
C LYS A 177 10.25 -8.94 9.42
N GLN A 178 9.12 -8.40 9.92
CA GLN A 178 8.07 -9.21 10.54
C GLN A 178 7.41 -10.14 9.52
N VAL A 179 7.33 -9.68 8.27
CA VAL A 179 6.75 -10.45 7.19
C VAL A 179 7.66 -11.57 6.71
N LYS A 180 7.09 -12.77 6.62
CA LYS A 180 7.72 -13.94 5.98
C LYS A 180 7.52 -13.91 4.46
N TRP A 181 8.17 -12.96 3.77
CA TRP A 181 7.95 -12.69 2.33
C TRP A 181 8.07 -13.93 1.44
N LYS A 182 9.01 -14.83 1.76
CA LYS A 182 9.20 -16.10 1.04
C LYS A 182 8.00 -17.05 1.20
N VAL A 183 7.43 -17.12 2.40
CA VAL A 183 6.25 -17.96 2.68
C VAL A 183 5.03 -17.39 1.95
N GLU A 184 4.86 -16.08 1.95
CA GLU A 184 3.75 -15.42 1.24
C GLU A 184 3.81 -15.63 -0.28
N ALA A 185 5.00 -15.45 -0.86
CA ALA A 185 5.22 -15.68 -2.28
C ALA A 185 4.99 -17.15 -2.66
N GLN A 186 5.49 -18.09 -1.86
CA GLN A 186 5.27 -19.52 -2.10
C GLN A 186 3.78 -19.88 -1.98
N GLY A 187 3.07 -19.34 -0.99
CA GLY A 187 1.64 -19.52 -0.82
C GLY A 187 0.84 -19.04 -2.03
N LEU A 188 1.16 -17.84 -2.54
CA LEU A 188 0.53 -17.29 -3.74
C LEU A 188 0.79 -18.17 -4.98
N CYS A 189 2.04 -18.59 -5.22
CA CYS A 189 2.37 -19.46 -6.34
C CYS A 189 1.64 -20.81 -6.27
N ASN A 190 1.56 -21.41 -5.07
CA ASN A 190 0.85 -22.67 -4.86
C ASN A 190 -0.65 -22.53 -5.13
N CYS A 191 -1.27 -21.43 -4.68
CA CYS A 191 -2.67 -21.16 -4.94
C CYS A 191 -2.91 -20.93 -6.44
N ALA A 192 -2.09 -20.10 -7.09
CA ALA A 192 -2.19 -19.81 -8.51
C ALA A 192 -2.05 -21.09 -9.36
N SER A 193 -1.14 -22.00 -8.99
CA SER A 193 -0.99 -23.29 -9.67
C SER A 193 -2.25 -24.15 -9.59
N LYS A 194 -2.89 -24.22 -8.41
CA LYS A 194 -4.19 -24.89 -8.24
C LYS A 194 -5.31 -24.22 -9.05
N ALA A 195 -5.25 -22.89 -9.20
CA ALA A 195 -6.14 -22.11 -10.06
C ALA A 195 -5.82 -22.24 -11.56
N GLY A 196 -5.09 -23.27 -11.98
CA GLY A 196 -4.88 -23.60 -13.39
C GLY A 196 -3.76 -22.83 -14.08
N ILE A 197 -2.94 -22.09 -13.33
CA ILE A 197 -1.65 -21.60 -13.84
C ILE A 197 -0.72 -22.81 -13.94
N LYS A 198 -0.62 -23.38 -15.14
CA LYS A 198 0.22 -24.54 -15.45
C LYS A 198 1.56 -24.14 -15.98
#